data_AF-A0A963GE67-F1
#
_entry.id   AF-A0A963GE67-F1
#
_cell.length_a   1.000
_cell.length_b   1.000
_cell.length_c   1.000
_cell.angle_alpha   90.00
_cell.angle_beta   90.00
_cell.angle_gamma   90.00
#
_symmetry.space_group_name_H-M   'P 1'
#
loop_
_entity.id
_entity.type
_entity.pdbx_description
1 polymer ?
#
loop_
_entity_poly.entity_id
_entity_poly.type
_entity_poly.pdbx_seq_one_letter_code
_entity_poly.pdbx_strand_id
1 'polypeptide(L)' 'GPSAGDMISEVCLAIEMGADAVDIGKTIHPHPTLGETVGMAAEVAHGSCTDLPPMRKK' A
#
# COMPACT_ATOMS: atom_id res chain seq x y z
N GLY A 1 -6.93 12.99 -0.82
CA GLY A 1 -7.74 13.18 0.40
C GLY A 1 -7.00 14.07 1.39
N PRO A 2 -7.54 14.27 2.60
CA PRO A 2 -6.79 14.90 3.69
C PRO A 2 -5.45 14.20 3.94
N SER A 3 -4.43 14.94 4.36
CA SER A 3 -3.09 14.42 4.70
C SER A 3 -2.35 13.65 3.59
N ALA A 4 -2.77 13.78 2.33
CA ALA A 4 -2.09 13.11 1.21
C ALA A 4 -0.63 13.57 1.04
N GLY A 5 -0.32 14.82 1.36
CA GLY A 5 1.04 15.35 1.36
C GLY A 5 1.95 14.67 2.40
N ASP A 6 1.41 14.26 3.53
CA ASP A 6 2.17 13.58 4.57
C ASP A 6 2.41 12.11 4.19
N MET A 7 1.40 11.45 3.60
CA MET A 7 1.48 10.04 3.19
C MET A 7 2.38 9.79 1.98
N ILE A 8 2.54 10.76 1.07
CA ILE A 8 3.37 10.58 -0.14
C ILE A 8 4.86 10.35 0.21
N SER A 9 5.30 10.75 1.40
CA SER A 9 6.68 10.57 1.87
C SER A 9 7.12 9.10 1.88
N GLU A 10 6.21 8.18 2.25
CA GLU A 10 6.47 6.74 2.24
C GLU A 10 6.67 6.22 0.81
N VAL A 11 5.80 6.61 -0.11
CA VAL A 11 5.88 6.20 -1.53
C VAL A 11 7.15 6.74 -2.18
N CYS A 12 7.53 8.00 -1.88
CA CYS A 12 8.80 8.56 -2.35
C CYS A 12 9.99 7.73 -1.85
N LEU A 13 10.01 7.37 -0.56
CA LEU A 13 11.07 6.53 -0.02
C LEU A 13 11.07 5.13 -0.67
N ALA A 14 9.90 4.51 -0.86
CA ALA A 14 9.78 3.22 -1.51
C ALA A 14 10.36 3.25 -2.94
N ILE A 15 10.12 4.33 -3.71
CA ILE A 15 10.70 4.52 -5.04
C ILE A 15 12.24 4.64 -4.97
N GLU A 16 12.77 5.46 -4.07
CA GLU A 16 14.23 5.63 -3.90
C GLU A 16 14.94 4.34 -3.48
N MET A 17 14.25 3.49 -2.70
CA MET A 17 14.75 2.18 -2.31
C MET A 17 14.57 1.10 -3.39
N GLY A 18 13.87 1.41 -4.48
CA GLY A 18 13.53 0.43 -5.52
C GLY A 18 12.61 -0.69 -5.02
N ALA A 19 11.78 -0.40 -4.01
CA ALA A 19 10.88 -1.36 -3.39
C ALA A 19 9.79 -1.84 -4.37
N ASP A 20 9.41 -3.11 -4.27
CA ASP A 20 8.31 -3.67 -5.04
C ASP A 20 6.99 -3.70 -4.23
N ALA A 21 5.91 -4.18 -4.87
CA ALA A 21 4.60 -4.26 -4.22
C ALA A 21 4.56 -5.25 -3.04
N VAL A 22 5.45 -6.25 -3.01
CA VAL A 22 5.54 -7.20 -1.90
C VAL A 22 6.23 -6.55 -0.71
N ASP A 23 7.27 -5.75 -0.93
CA ASP A 23 7.95 -4.99 0.13
C ASP A 23 6.99 -4.03 0.86
N ILE A 24 6.23 -3.26 0.09
CA ILE A 24 5.26 -2.29 0.63
C ILE A 24 4.07 -3.03 1.25
N GLY A 25 3.51 -4.03 0.56
CA GLY A 25 2.32 -4.75 1.03
C GLY A 25 2.57 -5.60 2.29
N LYS A 26 3.80 -6.10 2.49
CA LYS A 26 4.16 -6.84 3.72
C LYS A 26 4.62 -5.95 4.87
N THR A 27 4.79 -4.65 4.63
CA THR A 27 5.04 -3.70 5.72
C THR A 27 3.75 -3.53 6.52
N ILE A 28 3.82 -3.76 7.83
CA ILE A 28 2.65 -3.67 8.71
C ILE A 28 2.34 -2.19 8.97
N HIS A 29 1.31 -1.69 8.31
CA HIS A 29 0.83 -0.33 8.52
C HIS A 29 -0.10 -0.27 9.75
N PRO A 30 -0.05 0.82 10.55
CA PRO A 30 -0.94 0.98 11.68
C PRO A 30 -2.42 1.09 11.26
N HIS A 31 -3.29 0.38 11.98
CA HIS A 31 -4.75 0.42 11.80
C HIS A 31 -5.44 1.08 13.01
N PRO A 32 -6.50 1.91 12.84
CA PRO A 32 -7.04 2.43 11.58
C PRO A 32 -6.40 3.77 11.19
N THR A 33 -5.87 3.90 9.98
CA THR A 33 -5.25 5.14 9.48
C THR A 33 -5.59 5.42 8.00
N LEU A 34 -5.27 6.61 7.50
CA LEU A 34 -5.25 6.84 6.06
C LEU A 34 -3.97 6.26 5.42
N GLY A 35 -2.87 6.19 6.18
CA GLY A 35 -1.58 5.69 5.71
C GLY A 35 -1.60 4.22 5.32
N GLU A 36 -2.36 3.37 6.02
CA GLU A 36 -2.53 1.95 5.66
C GLU A 36 -3.06 1.73 4.24
N THR A 37 -3.66 2.75 3.61
CA THR A 37 -4.08 2.66 2.20
C THR A 37 -2.91 2.47 1.23
N VAL A 38 -1.69 2.87 1.59
CA VAL A 38 -0.47 2.62 0.81
C VAL A 38 -0.15 1.12 0.78
N GLY A 39 -0.08 0.48 1.96
CA GLY A 39 0.06 -0.96 2.10
C GLY A 39 -1.07 -1.74 1.41
N MET A 40 -2.34 -1.37 1.66
CA MET A 40 -3.48 -2.02 1.00
C MET A 40 -3.43 -1.89 -0.52
N ALA A 41 -3.02 -0.74 -1.07
CA ALA A 41 -2.87 -0.58 -2.52
C ALA A 41 -1.79 -1.52 -3.09
N ALA A 42 -0.70 -1.73 -2.35
CA ALA A 42 0.34 -2.68 -2.72
C ALA A 42 -0.17 -4.14 -2.64
N GLU A 43 -0.94 -4.49 -1.61
CA GLU A 43 -1.60 -5.79 -1.50
C GLU A 43 -2.61 -6.04 -2.63
N VAL A 44 -3.31 -5.00 -3.11
CA VAL A 44 -4.18 -5.10 -4.29
C VAL A 44 -3.36 -5.42 -5.53
N ALA A 45 -2.22 -4.75 -5.71
CA ALA A 45 -1.33 -5.02 -6.85
C ALA A 45 -0.74 -6.43 -6.79
N HIS A 46 -0.45 -6.95 -5.60
CA HIS A 46 0.00 -8.32 -5.38
C HIS A 46 -1.15 -9.36 -5.44
N GLY A 47 -2.40 -8.92 -5.30
CA GLY A 47 -3.59 -9.78 -5.28
C GLY A 47 -3.86 -10.47 -3.94
N SER A 48 -3.28 -9.96 -2.84
CA SER A 48 -3.44 -10.50 -1.48
C SER A 48 -4.40 -9.69 -0.60
N CYS A 49 -4.86 -8.52 -1.03
CA CYS A 49 -5.74 -7.66 -0.22
C CYS A 49 -7.08 -8.35 0.04
N THR A 50 -7.48 -8.42 1.32
CA THR A 50 -8.75 -9.04 1.75
C THR A 50 -9.86 -8.03 2.09
N ASP A 51 -9.54 -6.74 2.14
CA ASP A 51 -10.50 -5.68 2.45
C ASP A 51 -11.29 -5.20 1.23
N LEU A 52 -10.95 -5.71 0.05
CA LEU A 52 -11.63 -5.48 -1.21
C LEU A 52 -12.14 -6.80 -1.81
N PRO A 53 -13.10 -6.75 -2.76
CA PRO A 53 -13.53 -7.93 -3.48
C PRO A 53 -12.33 -8.65 -4.15
N PRO A 54 -12.37 -9.99 -4.27
CA PRO A 54 -11.29 -10.76 -4.87
C PRO A 54 -10.92 -10.25 -6.27
N MET A 55 -9.62 -10.13 -6.53
CA MET A 55 -9.12 -9.73 -7.84
C MET A 55 -9.53 -10.75 -8.91
N ARG A 56 -10.02 -10.28 -10.07
CA ARG A 56 -10.33 -11.14 -11.20
C ARG A 56 -9.05 -11.83 -11.68
N LYS A 57 -9.05 -13.16 -11.67
CA LYS A 57 -8.03 -13.96 -12.34
C LYS A 57 -8.12 -13.69 -13.85
N LYS A 58 -6.98 -13.34 -14.48
CA LYS A 58 -6.86 -13.28 -15.94
C LYS A 58 -6.99 -14.67 -16.54
#